data_AF-A0A916VRG6-F1
#
_entry.id   AF-A0A916VRG6-F1
#
_cell.length_a   1.000
_cell.length_b   1.000
_cell.length_c   1.000
_cell.angle_alpha   90.00
_cell.angle_beta   90.00
_cell.angle_gamma   90.00
#
_symmetry.space_group_name_H-M   'P 1'
#
loop_
_entity.id
_entity.type
_entity.pdbx_description
1 polymer ?
#
loop_
_entity_poly.entity_id
_entity_poly.type
_entity_poly.pdbx_seq_one_letter_code
_entity_poly.pdbx_strand_id
1 'polypeptide(L)'
;MNEKNFIEVNGIRFETIVPKRVLTLPKKDILQKLSYIGKYLSKPPLHPSPGYPVEIGIRITNNRDRPLYFSFNFALFPEIIRVENGKNILFEGGWFHPEQPLQSDFYVTMPGESTSFFIDAKICWLCGNNYGLSIDFNGGEFIFKPLRLGRYKLRLIYHNQTDKNWFYDSVNKQTQVIEGLWIGRVLTPFVEIDLVRQ
;
A
#
# COMPACT_ATOMS: atom_id res chain seq x y z
N MET A 1 2.52 -26.15 -11.71
CA MET A 1 1.14 -25.63 -11.61
C MET A 1 1.23 -24.11 -11.68
N ASN A 2 0.52 -23.46 -12.60
CA ASN A 2 0.39 -22.00 -12.57
C ASN A 2 -0.42 -21.64 -11.34
N GLU A 3 0.23 -21.08 -10.31
CA GLU A 3 -0.50 -20.49 -9.19
C GLU A 3 -1.40 -19.38 -9.75
N LYS A 4 -2.68 -19.40 -9.37
CA LYS A 4 -3.61 -18.34 -9.74
C LYS A 4 -3.14 -17.06 -9.05
N ASN A 5 -2.85 -16.03 -9.83
CA ASN A 5 -2.47 -14.70 -9.33
C ASN A 5 -3.67 -13.85 -8.88
N PHE A 6 -4.87 -14.46 -8.82
CA PHE A 6 -6.10 -13.79 -8.43
C PHE A 6 -6.93 -14.64 -7.46
N ILE A 7 -7.80 -13.96 -6.72
CA ILE A 7 -8.89 -14.56 -5.96
C ILE A 7 -10.21 -13.96 -6.42
N GLU A 8 -11.27 -14.76 -6.46
CA GLU A 8 -12.60 -14.30 -6.85
C GLU A 8 -13.59 -14.49 -5.70
N VAL A 9 -14.28 -13.42 -5.32
CA VAL A 9 -15.24 -13.40 -4.21
C VAL A 9 -16.52 -12.71 -4.68
N ASN A 10 -17.62 -13.44 -4.66
CA ASN A 10 -18.95 -12.97 -5.07
C ASN A 10 -18.96 -12.31 -6.46
N GLY A 11 -18.26 -12.89 -7.44
CA GLY A 11 -18.16 -12.37 -8.80
C GLY A 11 -17.22 -11.18 -8.97
N ILE A 12 -16.37 -10.89 -7.99
CA ILE A 12 -15.34 -9.85 -8.07
C ILE A 12 -13.97 -10.48 -7.95
N ARG A 13 -13.11 -10.22 -8.94
CA ARG A 13 -11.74 -10.72 -8.97
C ARG A 13 -10.80 -9.67 -8.39
N PHE A 14 -9.87 -10.11 -7.54
CA PHE A 14 -8.84 -9.27 -6.94
C PHE A 14 -7.45 -9.85 -7.22
N GLU A 15 -6.51 -9.01 -7.63
CA GLU A 15 -5.14 -9.38 -7.99
C GLU A 15 -4.14 -8.39 -7.37
N THR A 16 -3.03 -8.86 -6.80
CA THR A 16 -1.90 -7.97 -6.45
C THR A 16 -1.07 -7.71 -7.70
N ILE A 17 -0.81 -6.43 -7.99
CA ILE A 17 0.04 -5.97 -9.08
C ILE A 17 1.34 -5.43 -8.49
N VAL A 18 2.48 -6.00 -8.91
CA VAL A 18 3.81 -5.45 -8.67
C VAL A 18 4.58 -5.53 -10.00
N PRO A 19 4.59 -4.45 -10.81
CA PRO A 19 5.19 -4.48 -12.15
C PRO A 19 6.68 -4.84 -12.11
N LYS A 20 7.42 -4.29 -11.14
CA LYS A 20 8.85 -4.57 -10.93
C LYS A 20 9.04 -5.45 -9.71
N ARG A 21 9.29 -6.74 -9.92
CA ARG A 21 9.50 -7.71 -8.82
C ARG A 21 10.89 -7.65 -8.20
N VAL A 22 11.88 -7.14 -8.93
CA VAL A 22 13.24 -6.94 -8.41
C VAL A 22 13.42 -5.48 -8.03
N LEU A 23 13.36 -5.16 -6.74
CA LEU A 23 13.47 -3.81 -6.22
C LEU A 23 14.92 -3.54 -5.80
N THR A 24 15.54 -2.59 -6.49
CA THR A 24 16.93 -2.21 -6.25
C THR A 24 16.99 -1.18 -5.13
N LEU A 25 17.64 -1.54 -4.03
CA LEU A 25 17.83 -0.67 -2.90
C LEU A 25 18.92 0.36 -3.17
N PRO A 26 18.67 1.63 -2.84
CA PRO A 26 19.61 2.72 -3.07
C PRO A 26 20.88 2.59 -2.23
N LYS A 27 22.02 3.01 -2.77
CA LYS A 27 23.23 3.19 -1.97
C LYS A 27 23.05 4.39 -1.05
N LYS A 28 23.57 4.31 0.19
CA LYS A 28 23.60 5.47 1.08
C LYS A 28 24.43 6.59 0.46
N ASP A 29 23.85 7.78 0.38
CA ASP A 29 24.63 8.99 0.12
C ASP A 29 25.45 9.39 1.37
N ILE A 30 26.31 10.41 1.21
CA ILE A 30 27.17 10.91 2.31
C ILE A 30 26.31 11.49 3.44
N LEU A 31 25.23 12.22 3.15
CA LEU A 31 24.36 12.83 4.15
C LEU A 31 23.63 11.77 5.00
N GLN A 32 23.19 10.68 4.39
CA GLN A 32 22.55 9.53 5.03
C GLN A 32 23.54 8.68 5.85
N LYS A 33 24.83 8.71 5.49
CA LYS A 33 25.89 8.12 6.33
C LYS A 33 26.15 9.01 7.55
N LEU A 34 26.12 10.33 7.37
CA LEU A 34 26.34 11.31 8.43
C LEU A 34 25.12 11.47 9.36
N SER A 35 23.90 11.20 8.90
CA SER A 35 22.69 11.24 9.75
C SER A 35 22.75 10.22 10.91
N TYR A 36 23.56 9.17 10.78
CA TYR A 36 23.87 8.25 11.89
C TYR A 36 24.59 8.95 13.06
N ILE A 37 25.39 9.99 12.77
CA ILE A 37 26.04 10.84 13.78
C ILE A 37 25.00 11.76 14.44
N GLY A 38 23.93 12.11 13.70
CA GLY A 38 22.79 12.86 14.20
C GLY A 38 22.03 12.19 15.36
N LYS A 39 22.22 10.88 15.61
CA LYS A 39 21.69 10.24 16.83
C LYS A 39 22.33 10.78 18.12
N TYR A 40 23.50 11.41 18.01
CA TYR A 40 24.21 12.08 19.10
C TYR A 40 23.87 13.59 19.17
N LEU A 41 23.04 14.10 18.26
CA LEU A 41 22.50 15.45 18.32
C LEU A 41 21.16 15.42 19.07
N SER A 42 20.88 16.47 19.86
CA SER A 42 19.69 16.56 20.73
C SER A 42 18.35 16.58 19.99
N LYS A 43 18.36 16.66 18.65
CA LYS A 43 17.18 16.51 17.78
C LYS A 43 17.56 15.62 16.59
N PRO A 44 16.99 14.42 16.46
CA PRO A 44 17.19 13.62 15.27
C PRO A 44 16.68 14.39 14.04
N PRO A 45 17.35 14.29 12.88
CA PRO A 45 16.82 14.88 11.65
C PRO A 45 15.42 14.32 11.39
N LEU A 46 14.41 15.21 11.40
CA LEU A 46 13.00 14.86 11.23
C LEU A 46 12.66 14.41 9.80
N HIS A 47 13.57 14.58 8.85
CA HIS A 47 13.29 14.26 7.45
C HIS A 47 13.77 12.84 7.13
N PRO A 48 12.85 11.91 6.80
CA PRO A 48 13.25 10.63 6.23
C PRO A 48 14.09 10.90 4.97
N SER A 49 15.11 10.05 4.76
CA SER A 49 15.85 9.98 3.50
C SER A 49 14.90 10.03 2.31
N PRO A 50 15.30 10.61 1.15
CA PRO A 50 14.49 10.51 -0.07
C PRO A 50 14.08 9.05 -0.27
N GLY A 51 12.76 8.85 -0.38
CA GLY A 51 12.17 7.55 -0.67
C GLY A 51 12.30 7.23 -2.15
N TYR A 52 12.40 5.95 -2.48
CA TYR A 52 12.45 5.45 -3.84
C TYR A 52 11.09 4.83 -4.16
N PRO A 53 10.34 5.37 -5.12
CA PRO A 53 8.98 4.92 -5.38
C PRO A 53 8.98 3.46 -5.83
N VAL A 54 7.98 2.72 -5.36
CA VAL A 54 7.72 1.34 -5.70
C VAL A 54 6.26 1.20 -6.09
N GLU A 55 6.01 0.64 -7.27
CA GLU A 55 4.65 0.39 -7.73
C GLU A 55 4.10 -0.90 -7.10
N ILE A 56 3.17 -0.73 -6.17
CA ILE A 56 2.39 -1.79 -5.55
C ILE A 56 0.92 -1.41 -5.74
N GLY A 57 0.12 -2.31 -6.26
CA GLY A 57 -1.29 -2.01 -6.52
C GLY A 57 -2.18 -3.23 -6.50
N ILE A 58 -3.48 -2.98 -6.57
CA ILE A 58 -4.51 -4.00 -6.69
C ILE A 58 -5.28 -3.81 -8.00
N ARG A 59 -5.53 -4.92 -8.70
CA ARG A 59 -6.49 -4.96 -9.80
C ARG A 59 -7.80 -5.53 -9.29
N ILE A 60 -8.89 -4.88 -9.63
CA ILE A 60 -10.24 -5.34 -9.32
C ILE A 60 -11.01 -5.48 -10.63
N THR A 61 -11.50 -6.68 -10.94
CA THR A 61 -12.38 -6.94 -12.09
C THR A 61 -13.79 -7.23 -11.59
N ASN A 62 -14.76 -6.50 -12.13
CA ASN A 62 -16.17 -6.69 -11.80
C ASN A 62 -16.82 -7.65 -12.81
N ASN A 63 -17.02 -8.92 -12.43
CA ASN A 63 -17.70 -9.90 -13.29
C ASN A 63 -19.23 -9.91 -13.08
N ARG A 64 -19.79 -8.95 -12.35
CA ARG A 64 -21.25 -8.81 -12.21
C ARG A 64 -21.84 -8.00 -13.36
N ASP A 65 -23.16 -8.02 -13.44
CA ASP A 65 -23.99 -7.31 -14.42
C ASP A 65 -24.33 -5.86 -14.03
N ARG A 66 -23.85 -5.39 -12.86
CA ARG A 66 -24.06 -4.02 -12.38
C ARG A 66 -22.75 -3.34 -11.96
N PRO A 67 -22.65 -2.00 -12.07
CA PRO A 67 -21.51 -1.25 -11.55
C PRO A 67 -21.35 -1.44 -10.04
N LEU A 68 -20.11 -1.36 -9.57
CA LEU A 68 -19.77 -1.41 -8.16
C LEU A 68 -18.77 -0.33 -7.81
N TYR A 69 -18.91 0.23 -6.61
CA TYR A 69 -17.96 1.18 -6.05
C TYR A 69 -17.02 0.48 -5.06
N PHE A 70 -15.76 0.86 -5.06
CA PHE A 70 -14.74 0.40 -4.12
C PHE A 70 -14.16 1.60 -3.38
N SER A 71 -14.19 1.57 -2.06
CA SER A 71 -13.46 2.54 -1.22
C SER A 71 -12.01 2.13 -1.13
N PHE A 72 -11.08 3.06 -1.36
CA PHE A 72 -9.66 2.95 -1.04
C PHE A 72 -9.25 3.86 0.12
N ASN A 73 -10.17 4.65 0.66
CA ASN A 73 -9.98 5.35 1.92
C ASN A 73 -9.80 4.31 3.04
N PHE A 74 -8.57 4.13 3.50
CA PHE A 74 -8.21 3.23 4.61
C PHE A 74 -8.70 1.77 4.46
N ALA A 75 -8.79 1.28 3.22
CA ALA A 75 -9.36 -0.04 2.92
C ALA A 75 -8.34 -1.05 2.38
N LEU A 76 -7.10 -0.62 2.10
CA LEU A 76 -6.08 -1.44 1.43
C LEU A 76 -4.80 -1.47 2.25
N PHE A 77 -4.43 -2.66 2.71
CA PHE A 77 -3.28 -2.85 3.60
C PHE A 77 -2.34 -3.91 3.02
N PRO A 78 -1.03 -3.66 2.97
CA PRO A 78 -0.08 -4.70 2.58
C PRO A 78 0.17 -5.67 3.73
N GLU A 79 0.54 -6.88 3.35
CA GLU A 79 1.16 -7.86 4.22
C GLU A 79 2.41 -8.40 3.54
N ILE A 80 3.52 -8.39 4.29
CA ILE A 80 4.83 -8.72 3.78
C ILE A 80 5.43 -9.83 4.64
N ILE A 81 5.83 -10.92 4.01
CA ILE A 81 6.47 -12.08 4.64
C ILE A 81 7.86 -12.25 4.07
N ARG A 82 8.86 -12.43 4.93
CA ARG A 82 10.20 -12.84 4.49
C ARG A 82 10.19 -14.33 4.13
N VAL A 83 10.61 -14.67 2.91
CA VAL A 83 10.60 -16.07 2.43
C VAL A 83 11.52 -16.97 3.26
N GLU A 84 12.68 -16.46 3.66
CA GLU A 84 13.72 -17.21 4.37
C GLU A 84 13.24 -17.84 5.70
N ASN A 85 12.41 -17.12 6.46
CA ASN A 85 11.99 -17.55 7.80
C ASN A 85 10.47 -17.52 8.02
N GLY A 86 9.69 -17.18 6.99
CA GLY A 86 8.23 -17.07 7.06
C GLY A 86 7.72 -15.98 8.01
N LYS A 87 8.58 -15.08 8.52
CA LYS A 87 8.17 -14.05 9.47
C LYS A 87 7.54 -12.87 8.76
N ASN A 88 6.43 -12.39 9.32
CA ASN A 88 5.81 -11.12 8.94
C ASN A 88 6.77 -9.95 9.21
N ILE A 89 6.82 -9.01 8.28
CA ILE A 89 7.38 -7.68 8.52
C ILE A 89 6.28 -6.86 9.16
N LEU A 90 6.51 -6.49 10.42
CA LEU A 90 5.51 -5.79 11.20
C LEU A 90 5.42 -4.33 10.80
N PHE A 91 4.20 -3.81 10.89
CA PHE A 91 3.95 -2.38 11.00
C PHE A 91 4.49 -1.90 12.34
N GLU A 92 5.46 -0.99 12.33
CA GLU A 92 6.14 -0.52 13.55
C GLU A 92 6.04 1.00 13.75
N GLY A 93 5.28 1.71 12.92
CA GLY A 93 5.09 3.14 13.09
C GLY A 93 4.42 3.83 11.92
N GLY A 94 4.10 5.10 12.13
CA GLY A 94 3.35 5.94 11.22
C GLY A 94 2.72 7.10 11.98
N TRP A 95 2.13 8.03 11.24
CA TRP A 95 1.21 9.00 11.80
C TRP A 95 -0.13 8.89 11.09
N PHE A 96 -1.18 9.21 11.83
CA PHE A 96 -2.54 9.20 11.34
C PHE A 96 -3.20 10.51 11.72
N HIS A 97 -3.61 11.25 10.71
CA HIS A 97 -4.51 12.38 10.78
C HIS A 97 -5.79 11.93 10.08
N PRO A 98 -6.93 11.87 10.78
CA PRO A 98 -8.18 11.54 10.13
C PRO A 98 -8.52 12.65 9.13
N GLU A 99 -8.28 12.39 7.85
CA GLU A 99 -8.77 13.21 6.75
C GLU A 99 -10.13 12.70 6.30
N GLN A 100 -11.00 13.63 5.91
CA GLN A 100 -12.29 13.25 5.34
C GLN A 100 -12.05 12.58 3.97
N PRO A 101 -12.73 11.47 3.65
CA PRO A 101 -12.62 10.86 2.34
C PRO A 101 -12.94 11.85 1.23
N LEU A 102 -12.20 11.78 0.14
CA LEU A 102 -12.47 12.54 -1.08
C LEU A 102 -13.20 11.67 -2.09
N GLN A 103 -13.89 12.27 -3.07
CA GLN A 103 -14.53 11.52 -4.14
C GLN A 103 -13.54 10.61 -4.89
N SER A 104 -12.29 11.06 -5.03
CA SER A 104 -11.19 10.30 -5.65
C SER A 104 -10.79 9.03 -4.89
N ASP A 105 -11.25 8.85 -3.66
CA ASP A 105 -11.01 7.64 -2.87
C ASP A 105 -11.98 6.51 -3.23
N PHE A 106 -13.00 6.81 -4.05
CA PHE A 106 -14.03 5.87 -4.46
C PHE A 106 -13.95 5.60 -5.96
N TYR A 107 -13.71 4.34 -6.32
CA TYR A 107 -13.55 3.92 -7.70
C TYR A 107 -14.76 3.12 -8.14
N VAL A 108 -15.35 3.51 -9.26
CA VAL A 108 -16.38 2.70 -9.94
C VAL A 108 -15.71 1.68 -10.86
N THR A 109 -16.20 0.46 -10.88
CA THR A 109 -15.83 -0.57 -11.86
C THR A 109 -17.08 -1.08 -12.55
N MET A 110 -17.15 -0.88 -13.87
CA MET A 110 -18.29 -1.31 -14.68
C MET A 110 -18.31 -2.83 -14.89
N PRO A 111 -19.47 -3.42 -15.23
CA PRO A 111 -19.57 -4.82 -15.64
C PRO A 111 -18.55 -5.22 -16.70
N GLY A 112 -17.79 -6.29 -16.44
CA GLY A 112 -16.75 -6.81 -17.33
C GLY A 112 -15.44 -6.02 -17.34
N GLU A 113 -15.36 -4.87 -16.66
CA GLU A 113 -14.17 -4.03 -16.63
C GLU A 113 -13.24 -4.34 -15.46
N SER A 114 -11.99 -3.90 -15.61
CA SER A 114 -10.98 -3.91 -14.54
C SER A 114 -10.55 -2.51 -14.20
N THR A 115 -10.48 -2.19 -12.91
CA THR A 115 -9.81 -0.98 -12.42
C THR A 115 -8.55 -1.36 -11.67
N SER A 116 -7.52 -0.50 -11.71
CA SER A 116 -6.28 -0.71 -10.97
C SER A 116 -6.01 0.50 -10.08
N PHE A 117 -5.65 0.23 -8.82
CA PHE A 117 -5.28 1.25 -7.85
C PHE A 117 -3.88 0.95 -7.32
N PHE A 118 -3.00 1.95 -7.34
CA PHE A 118 -1.63 1.85 -6.83
C PHE A 118 -1.49 2.66 -5.56
N ILE A 119 -0.92 2.06 -4.53
CA ILE A 119 -0.57 2.76 -3.29
C ILE A 119 0.69 3.58 -3.53
N ASP A 120 0.76 4.77 -2.91
CA ASP A 120 1.97 5.59 -2.93
C ASP A 120 2.99 4.98 -1.97
N ALA A 121 3.77 4.04 -2.47
CA ALA A 121 4.75 3.30 -1.71
C ALA A 121 6.16 3.70 -2.08
N LYS A 122 7.02 3.84 -1.07
CA LYS A 122 8.44 4.20 -1.24
C LYS A 122 9.32 3.37 -0.32
N ILE A 123 10.44 2.89 -0.84
CA ILE A 123 11.50 2.32 0.00
C ILE A 123 12.38 3.46 0.50
N CYS A 124 12.58 3.56 1.81
CA CYS A 124 13.39 4.61 2.42
C CYS A 124 14.47 4.03 3.35
N TRP A 125 15.53 4.81 3.55
CA TRP A 125 16.50 4.52 4.59
C TRP A 125 15.96 4.93 5.96
N LEU A 126 16.08 4.02 6.91
CA LEU A 126 15.77 4.24 8.32
C LEU A 126 17.06 4.32 9.15
N CYS A 127 16.94 4.85 10.37
CA CYS A 127 18.02 4.85 11.34
C CYS A 127 18.59 3.42 11.54
N GLY A 128 19.92 3.32 11.69
CA GLY A 128 20.58 2.06 12.02
C GLY A 128 20.80 1.08 10.87
N ASN A 129 21.00 1.57 9.63
CA ASN A 129 21.26 0.76 8.42
C ASN A 129 20.10 -0.16 8.00
N ASN A 130 18.87 0.16 8.40
CA ASN A 130 17.69 -0.58 7.99
C ASN A 130 16.98 0.13 6.83
N TYR A 131 16.34 -0.64 5.97
CA TYR A 131 15.38 -0.11 5.01
C TYR A 131 13.97 -0.23 5.59
N GLY A 132 13.08 0.64 5.16
CA GLY A 132 11.64 0.53 5.40
C GLY A 132 10.88 0.62 4.09
N LEU A 133 9.69 0.04 4.07
CA LEU A 133 8.66 0.40 3.11
C LEU A 133 7.74 1.40 3.79
N SER A 134 7.72 2.61 3.28
CA SER A 134 6.73 3.61 3.63
C SER A 134 5.59 3.57 2.61
N ILE A 135 4.36 3.72 3.08
CA ILE A 135 3.16 3.83 2.26
C ILE A 135 2.39 5.04 2.73
N ASP A 136 2.26 6.02 1.85
CA ASP A 136 1.45 7.20 2.08
C ASP A 136 -0.02 6.90 1.76
N PHE A 137 -0.92 7.47 2.56
CA PHE A 137 -2.36 7.44 2.35
C PHE A 137 -2.96 8.78 2.79
N ASN A 138 -4.21 9.06 2.43
CA ASN A 138 -4.87 10.30 2.83
C ASN A 138 -4.89 10.42 4.35
N GLY A 139 -4.19 11.43 4.87
CA GLY A 139 -4.04 11.67 6.29
C GLY A 139 -2.89 10.95 7.00
N GLY A 140 -2.07 10.12 6.34
CA GLY A 140 -1.02 9.42 7.08
C GLY A 140 0.04 8.69 6.28
N GLU A 141 0.93 8.05 7.02
CA GLU A 141 2.00 7.21 6.49
C GLU A 141 2.09 5.92 7.31
N PHE A 142 2.23 4.78 6.64
CA PHE A 142 2.55 3.50 7.27
C PHE A 142 4.00 3.10 7.01
N ILE A 143 4.71 2.66 8.05
CA ILE A 143 6.10 2.23 7.92
C ILE A 143 6.27 0.76 8.34
N PHE A 144 6.73 -0.06 7.39
CA PHE A 144 7.09 -1.47 7.58
C PHE A 144 8.60 -1.61 7.69
N LYS A 145 9.11 -2.16 8.79
CA LYS A 145 10.55 -2.27 9.06
C LYS A 145 10.86 -3.43 10.02
N PRO A 146 12.12 -3.91 10.05
CA PRO A 146 13.19 -3.63 9.11
C PRO A 146 13.08 -4.51 7.84
N LEU A 147 13.28 -3.89 6.67
CA LEU A 147 13.56 -4.59 5.42
C LEU A 147 15.07 -4.82 5.27
N ARG A 148 15.44 -6.00 4.76
CA ARG A 148 16.82 -6.37 4.42
C ARG A 148 16.85 -6.92 2.99
N LEU A 149 18.04 -7.07 2.44
CA LEU A 149 18.21 -7.79 1.18
C LEU A 149 17.66 -9.22 1.31
N GLY A 150 17.02 -9.71 0.26
CA GLY A 150 16.43 -11.05 0.22
C GLY A 150 15.06 -11.08 -0.45
N ARG A 151 14.42 -12.25 -0.36
CA ARG A 151 13.15 -12.54 -1.01
C ARG A 151 11.98 -12.39 -0.06
N TYR A 152 10.89 -11.83 -0.57
CA TYR A 152 9.68 -11.53 0.17
C TYR A 152 8.45 -11.98 -0.60
N LYS A 153 7.39 -12.31 0.13
CA LYS A 153 6.03 -12.47 -0.37
C LYS A 153 5.23 -11.26 0.06
N LEU A 154 4.61 -10.58 -0.89
CA LEU A 154 3.75 -9.42 -0.66
C LEU A 154 2.34 -9.75 -1.12
N ARG A 155 1.33 -9.41 -0.32
CA ARG A 155 -0.07 -9.37 -0.76
C ARG A 155 -0.74 -8.11 -0.27
N LEU A 156 -1.84 -7.76 -0.90
CA LEU A 156 -2.75 -6.73 -0.44
C LEU A 156 -4.00 -7.35 0.19
N ILE A 157 -4.43 -6.75 1.29
CA ILE A 157 -5.67 -7.04 2.00
C ILE A 157 -6.62 -5.89 1.71
N TYR A 158 -7.69 -6.18 0.98
CA TYR A 158 -8.81 -5.25 0.82
C TYR A 158 -9.83 -5.51 1.92
N HIS A 159 -10.31 -4.46 2.60
CA HIS A 159 -11.30 -4.56 3.66
C HIS A 159 -12.21 -3.35 3.64
N ASN A 160 -13.50 -3.57 3.40
CA ASN A 160 -14.55 -2.57 3.55
C ASN A 160 -15.77 -3.17 4.30
N GLN A 161 -16.34 -2.44 5.25
CA GLN A 161 -17.41 -2.93 6.14
C GLN A 161 -18.77 -2.27 5.88
N THR A 162 -18.80 -1.16 5.15
CA THR A 162 -20.02 -0.38 4.93
C THR A 162 -20.33 -0.30 3.44
N ASP A 163 -21.61 -0.36 3.08
CA ASP A 163 -22.11 -0.16 1.71
C ASP A 163 -22.24 1.32 1.34
N LYS A 164 -22.04 2.20 2.32
CA LYS A 164 -22.08 3.65 2.17
C LYS A 164 -20.94 4.33 2.90
N ASN A 165 -20.50 5.46 2.38
CA ASN A 165 -19.54 6.32 3.03
C ASN A 165 -19.83 7.79 2.72
N TRP A 166 -19.35 8.69 3.58
CA TRP A 166 -19.45 10.12 3.39
C TRP A 166 -18.14 10.64 2.80
N PHE A 167 -18.23 11.60 1.89
CA PHE A 167 -17.04 12.27 1.34
C PHE A 167 -17.26 13.77 1.25
N TYR A 168 -16.18 14.53 1.34
CA TYR A 168 -16.23 15.98 1.17
C TYR A 168 -16.04 16.33 -0.31
N ASP A 169 -17.07 16.92 -0.90
CA ASP A 169 -16.99 17.50 -2.23
C ASP A 169 -16.39 18.90 -2.12
N SER A 170 -15.12 19.04 -2.49
CA SER A 170 -14.39 20.30 -2.43
C SER A 170 -14.89 21.35 -3.42
N VAL A 171 -15.55 20.94 -4.51
CA VAL A 171 -16.10 21.85 -5.53
C VAL A 171 -17.36 22.51 -4.98
N ASN A 172 -18.29 21.70 -4.49
CA ASN A 172 -19.57 22.19 -3.97
C ASN A 172 -19.52 22.56 -2.48
N LYS A 173 -18.38 22.32 -1.80
CA LYS A 173 -18.15 22.55 -0.37
C LYS A 173 -19.19 21.89 0.54
N GLN A 174 -19.63 20.69 0.17
CA GLN A 174 -20.67 19.94 0.88
C GLN A 174 -20.25 18.49 1.10
N THR A 175 -20.77 17.88 2.16
CA THR A 175 -20.61 16.44 2.37
C THR A 175 -21.65 15.70 1.54
N GLN A 176 -21.22 14.73 0.75
CA GLN A 176 -22.08 13.83 -0.01
C GLN A 176 -22.00 12.40 0.53
N VAL A 177 -22.98 11.59 0.18
CA VAL A 177 -23.01 10.15 0.49
C VAL A 177 -22.80 9.39 -0.81
N ILE A 178 -21.88 8.43 -0.79
CA ILE A 178 -21.79 7.41 -1.82
C ILE A 178 -22.40 6.11 -1.29
N GLU A 179 -23.22 5.46 -2.11
CA GLU A 179 -23.89 4.19 -1.79
C GLU A 179 -23.48 3.11 -2.79
N GLY A 180 -23.75 1.85 -2.45
CA GLY A 180 -23.43 0.72 -3.31
C GLY A 180 -21.93 0.35 -3.30
N LEU A 181 -21.22 0.68 -2.21
CA LEU A 181 -19.87 0.20 -1.99
C LEU A 181 -19.86 -1.31 -1.82
N TRP A 182 -18.86 -1.96 -2.41
CA TRP A 182 -18.64 -3.38 -2.21
C TRP A 182 -18.19 -3.64 -0.77
N ILE A 183 -18.92 -4.49 -0.05
CA ILE A 183 -18.59 -4.91 1.31
C ILE A 183 -17.85 -6.25 1.25
N GLY A 184 -16.75 -6.34 1.98
CA GLY A 184 -16.10 -7.59 2.25
C GLY A 184 -14.64 -7.44 2.62
N ARG A 185 -14.00 -8.58 2.84
CA ARG A 185 -12.58 -8.69 3.15
C ARG A 185 -11.94 -9.71 2.23
N VAL A 186 -10.88 -9.32 1.53
CA VAL A 186 -10.18 -10.16 0.56
C VAL A 186 -8.70 -10.09 0.79
N LEU A 187 -8.07 -11.25 0.83
CA LEU A 187 -6.62 -11.39 0.83
C LEU A 187 -6.23 -11.85 -0.56
N THR A 188 -5.56 -10.97 -1.30
CA THR A 188 -5.05 -11.33 -2.62
C THR A 188 -3.97 -12.42 -2.51
N PRO A 189 -3.71 -13.17 -3.59
CA PRO A 189 -2.57 -14.09 -3.61
C PRO A 189 -1.24 -13.35 -3.41
N PHE A 190 -0.28 -14.05 -2.82
CA PHE A 190 1.07 -13.51 -2.64
C PHE A 190 1.79 -13.37 -3.98
N VAL A 191 2.52 -12.28 -4.13
CA VAL A 191 3.49 -12.04 -5.20
C VAL A 191 4.88 -12.01 -4.60
N GLU A 192 5.82 -12.73 -5.23
CA GLU A 192 7.21 -12.70 -4.81
C GLU A 192 7.94 -11.45 -5.32
N ILE A 193 8.70 -10.82 -4.44
CA ILE A 193 9.58 -9.68 -4.72
C ILE A 193 10.97 -9.93 -4.15
N ASP A 194 11.99 -9.41 -4.82
CA ASP A 194 13.39 -9.48 -4.43
C ASP A 194 13.91 -8.08 -4.09
N LEU A 195 14.47 -7.93 -2.89
CA LEU A 195 15.21 -6.73 -2.50
C LEU A 195 16.70 -6.98 -2.77
N VAL A 196 17.25 -6.29 -3.76
CA VAL A 196 18.65 -6.44 -4.19
C VAL A 196 19.42 -5.13 -4.01
N ARG A 197 20.75 -5.20 -3.99
CA ARG A 197 21.59 -4.00 -3.93
C ARG A 197 21.80 -3.44 -5.34
N GLN A 198 21.88 -2.10 -5.45
CA GLN A 198 22.44 -1.42 -6.62
C GLN A 198 23.97 -1.61 -6.70
#